data_AF-A0A3D4QW43-F1
#
_entry.id   AF-A0A3D4QW43-F1
#
_cell.length_a   1.000
_cell.length_b   1.000
_cell.length_c   1.000
_cell.angle_alpha   90.00
_cell.angle_beta   90.00
_cell.angle_gamma   90.00
#
_symmetry.space_group_name_H-M   'P 1'
#
loop_
_entity.id
_entity.type
_entity.pdbx_description
1 polymer ?
#
loop_
_entity_poly.entity_id
_entity_poly.type
_entity_poly.pdbx_seq_one_letter_code
_entity_poly.pdbx_strand_id
1 'polypeptide(L)'
;MKKYNIAIVGATGMVGQKFLQVLEERQLPVENYYLFASARSAGKKISFLGKEYTVEELNETCFDGKNIDIALFSAGGGTSLQFAPIAASKGIIVIDNSSAWRMNPDVPLVVPEVNAEHILKHKGIISNPNCSTIQAVVALKPLHDQYQIKRIVFSTYQAVSGAGAAGYNDLERGVKGLPPEKFTYPIFGNVLPHIDIFLENGYTKEEMK
;
A
#
# COMPACT_ATOMS: atom_id res chain seq x y z
N MET A 1 -11.34 18.72 19.31
CA MET A 1 -10.36 18.34 18.27
C MET A 1 -11.12 18.10 16.97
N LYS A 2 -10.59 18.54 15.83
CA LYS A 2 -11.18 18.21 14.52
C LYS A 2 -11.14 16.68 14.35
N LYS A 3 -12.27 16.09 13.98
CA LYS A 3 -12.35 14.67 13.63
C LYS A 3 -12.36 14.51 12.11
N TYR A 4 -11.83 13.40 11.64
CA TYR A 4 -11.74 13.06 10.22
C TYR A 4 -12.64 11.87 9.87
N ASN A 5 -12.99 11.74 8.61
CA ASN A 5 -13.67 10.58 8.06
C ASN A 5 -12.72 9.87 7.09
N ILE A 6 -12.45 8.58 7.35
CA ILE A 6 -11.43 7.82 6.62
C ILE A 6 -12.06 6.69 5.83
N ALA A 7 -11.71 6.61 4.54
CA ALA A 7 -12.00 5.45 3.71
C ALA A 7 -10.79 4.52 3.61
N ILE A 8 -11.05 3.21 3.56
CA ILE A 8 -10.03 2.18 3.30
C ILE A 8 -10.45 1.41 2.06
N VAL A 9 -9.71 1.59 0.97
CA VAL A 9 -9.94 0.90 -0.30
C VAL A 9 -9.03 -0.32 -0.40
N GLY A 10 -9.63 -1.51 -0.55
CA GLY A 10 -8.93 -2.78 -0.40
C GLY A 10 -8.95 -3.32 1.03
N ALA A 11 -9.98 -2.96 1.81
CA ALA A 11 -10.07 -3.27 3.24
C ALA A 11 -9.93 -4.78 3.56
N THR A 12 -10.34 -5.67 2.66
CA THR A 12 -10.26 -7.13 2.86
C THR A 12 -8.92 -7.74 2.42
N GLY A 13 -8.01 -6.95 1.86
CA GLY A 13 -6.67 -7.42 1.48
C GLY A 13 -5.70 -7.43 2.67
N MET A 14 -4.56 -8.11 2.55
CA MET A 14 -3.57 -8.21 3.64
C MET A 14 -3.11 -6.84 4.17
N VAL A 15 -2.79 -5.90 3.27
CA VAL A 15 -2.35 -4.55 3.65
C VAL A 15 -3.53 -3.73 4.19
N GLY A 16 -4.74 -3.85 3.62
CA GLY A 16 -5.93 -3.19 4.15
C GLY A 16 -6.25 -3.62 5.58
N GLN A 17 -6.10 -4.91 5.90
CA GLN A 17 -6.23 -5.41 7.28
C GLN A 17 -5.15 -4.83 8.20
N LYS A 18 -3.93 -4.60 7.69
CA LYS A 18 -2.88 -3.91 8.46
C LYS A 18 -3.16 -2.43 8.66
N PHE A 19 -3.78 -1.74 7.70
CA PHE A 19 -4.27 -0.38 7.92
C PHE A 19 -5.26 -0.34 9.08
N LEU A 20 -6.25 -1.25 9.09
CA LEU A 20 -7.22 -1.31 10.19
C LEU A 20 -6.55 -1.59 11.54
N GLN A 21 -5.64 -2.58 11.60
CA GLN A 21 -4.90 -2.86 12.82
C GLN A 21 -4.13 -1.62 13.33
N VAL A 22 -3.38 -0.94 12.47
CA VAL A 22 -2.60 0.25 12.87
C VAL A 22 -3.53 1.40 13.26
N LEU A 23 -4.65 1.61 12.56
CA LEU A 23 -5.62 2.64 12.94
C LEU A 23 -6.24 2.37 14.33
N GLU A 24 -6.46 1.11 14.67
CA GLU A 24 -6.95 0.69 15.99
C GLU A 24 -5.92 0.97 17.08
N GLU A 25 -4.65 0.64 16.83
CA GLU A 25 -3.53 0.90 17.73
C GLU A 25 -3.28 2.40 17.94
N ARG A 26 -3.41 3.20 16.87
CA ARG A 26 -3.11 4.64 16.89
C ARG A 26 -4.24 5.50 17.44
N GLN A 27 -5.48 5.02 17.42
CA GLN A 27 -6.66 5.74 17.93
C GLN A 27 -6.73 7.19 17.44
N LEU A 28 -6.52 7.40 16.14
CA LEU A 28 -6.59 8.71 15.51
C LEU A 28 -7.98 9.36 15.73
N PRO A 29 -8.10 10.69 15.72
CA PRO A 29 -9.38 11.39 15.90
C PRO A 29 -10.27 11.22 14.66
N VAL A 30 -10.88 10.05 14.50
CA VAL A 30 -11.73 9.67 13.37
C VAL A 30 -13.18 9.55 13.85
N GLU A 31 -14.10 10.16 13.12
CA GLU A 31 -15.54 10.05 13.37
C GLU A 31 -16.14 8.82 12.69
N ASN A 32 -15.90 8.66 11.38
CA ASN A 32 -16.43 7.55 10.58
C ASN A 32 -15.34 6.84 9.77
N TYR A 33 -15.56 5.54 9.57
CA TYR A 33 -14.76 4.71 8.68
C TYR A 33 -15.64 4.12 7.57
N TYR A 34 -15.13 4.14 6.35
CA TYR A 34 -15.79 3.56 5.17
C TYR A 34 -14.88 2.48 4.58
N LEU A 35 -15.37 1.25 4.51
CA LEU A 35 -14.57 0.11 4.06
C LEU A 35 -15.01 -0.29 2.65
N PHE A 36 -14.10 -0.23 1.70
CA PHE A 36 -14.36 -0.59 0.30
C PHE A 36 -13.51 -1.78 -0.12
N ALA A 37 -14.09 -2.67 -0.91
CA ALA A 37 -13.37 -3.77 -1.57
C ALA A 37 -14.04 -4.12 -2.90
N SER A 38 -13.53 -5.13 -3.60
CA SER A 38 -14.17 -5.60 -4.84
C SER A 38 -15.57 -6.18 -4.58
N ALA A 39 -16.40 -6.26 -5.63
CA ALA A 39 -17.75 -6.84 -5.59
C ALA A 39 -17.82 -8.19 -4.85
N ARG A 40 -16.83 -9.08 -5.07
CA ARG A 40 -16.76 -10.40 -4.40
C ARG A 40 -16.70 -10.32 -2.87
N SER A 41 -16.25 -9.19 -2.35
CA SER A 41 -15.99 -8.97 -0.93
C SER A 41 -16.99 -8.00 -0.29
N ALA A 42 -17.87 -7.40 -1.09
CA ALA A 42 -18.95 -6.56 -0.58
C ALA A 42 -19.89 -7.36 0.32
N GLY A 43 -20.43 -6.73 1.35
CA GLY A 43 -21.29 -7.35 2.35
C GLY A 43 -20.54 -8.11 3.46
N LYS A 44 -19.22 -8.32 3.35
CA LYS A 44 -18.42 -8.86 4.45
C LYS A 44 -18.43 -7.89 5.63
N LYS A 45 -18.41 -8.45 6.84
CA LYS A 45 -18.34 -7.70 8.10
C LYS A 45 -16.94 -7.76 8.66
N ILE A 46 -16.40 -6.60 9.05
CA ILE A 46 -15.10 -6.48 9.70
C ILE A 46 -15.31 -5.81 11.06
N SER A 47 -14.85 -6.49 12.12
CA SER A 47 -14.80 -5.91 13.46
C SER A 47 -13.56 -5.05 13.61
N PHE A 48 -13.75 -3.78 13.98
CA PHE A 48 -12.69 -2.79 14.10
C PHE A 48 -13.12 -1.71 15.12
N LEU A 49 -12.24 -1.34 16.05
CA LEU A 49 -12.54 -0.39 17.14
C LEU A 49 -13.79 -0.75 17.94
N GLY A 50 -13.98 -2.05 18.21
CA GLY A 50 -15.14 -2.58 18.95
C GLY A 50 -16.49 -2.40 18.24
N LYS A 51 -16.49 -2.03 16.96
CA LYS A 51 -17.68 -1.89 16.11
C LYS A 51 -17.58 -2.80 14.90
N GLU A 52 -18.73 -3.15 14.34
CA GLU A 52 -18.80 -3.93 13.10
C GLU A 52 -19.05 -3.00 11.92
N TYR A 53 -18.24 -3.14 10.87
CA TYR A 53 -18.33 -2.38 9.64
C TYR A 53 -18.65 -3.31 8.47
N THR A 54 -19.65 -2.96 7.68
CA THR A 54 -19.96 -3.65 6.43
C THR A 54 -19.08 -3.11 5.32
N VAL A 55 -18.42 -4.01 4.59
CA VAL A 55 -17.62 -3.67 3.42
C VAL A 55 -18.54 -3.34 2.25
N GLU A 56 -18.38 -2.15 1.68
CA GLU A 56 -19.07 -1.68 0.49
C GLU A 56 -18.29 -2.06 -0.78
N GLU A 57 -19.00 -2.19 -1.89
CA GLU A 57 -18.36 -2.39 -3.20
C GLU A 57 -17.68 -1.10 -3.66
N LEU A 58 -16.42 -1.23 -4.09
CA LEU A 58 -15.70 -0.18 -4.79
C LEU A 58 -16.21 -0.08 -6.23
N ASN A 59 -16.89 1.01 -6.54
CA ASN A 59 -17.38 1.36 -7.87
C ASN A 59 -17.31 2.89 -8.07
N GLU A 60 -17.73 3.39 -9.23
CA GLU A 60 -17.53 4.80 -9.60
C GLU A 60 -18.35 5.78 -8.76
N THR A 61 -19.44 5.32 -8.15
CA THR A 61 -20.35 6.12 -7.33
C THR A 61 -20.22 5.85 -5.83
N CYS A 62 -19.32 4.94 -5.42
CA CYS A 62 -19.21 4.53 -4.02
C CYS A 62 -18.79 5.65 -3.07
N PHE A 63 -18.23 6.75 -3.58
CA PHE A 63 -17.88 7.93 -2.81
C PHE A 63 -19.00 9.00 -2.78
N ASP A 64 -20.08 8.81 -3.54
CA ASP A 64 -21.16 9.80 -3.68
C ASP A 64 -21.93 9.97 -2.38
N GLY A 65 -22.18 11.22 -1.99
CA GLY A 65 -22.94 11.55 -0.77
C GLY A 65 -22.22 11.17 0.54
N LYS A 66 -20.99 10.67 0.48
CA LYS A 66 -20.19 10.34 1.66
C LYS A 66 -19.27 11.51 2.01
N ASN A 67 -19.25 11.88 3.28
CA ASN A 67 -18.32 12.86 3.80
C ASN A 67 -17.01 12.15 4.17
N ILE A 68 -16.07 12.04 3.21
CA ILE A 68 -14.77 11.40 3.41
C ILE A 68 -13.69 12.47 3.27
N ASP A 69 -12.79 12.56 4.24
CA ASP A 69 -11.66 13.49 4.19
C ASP A 69 -10.44 12.83 3.54
N ILE A 70 -10.16 11.58 3.91
CA ILE A 70 -8.95 10.85 3.52
C ILE A 70 -9.32 9.44 3.06
N ALA A 71 -8.72 8.96 1.97
CA ALA A 71 -8.85 7.58 1.54
C ALA A 71 -7.49 6.89 1.43
N LEU A 72 -7.34 5.78 2.16
CA LEU A 72 -6.16 4.91 2.14
C LEU A 72 -6.36 3.83 1.08
N PHE A 73 -5.58 3.87 0.01
CA PHE A 73 -5.70 2.96 -1.12
C PHE A 73 -4.67 1.84 -1.05
N SER A 74 -5.16 0.60 -0.99
CA SER A 74 -4.33 -0.61 -1.10
C SER A 74 -5.07 -1.73 -1.84
N ALA A 75 -5.53 -1.43 -3.07
CA ALA A 75 -6.23 -2.38 -3.93
C ALA A 75 -5.46 -2.74 -5.23
N GLY A 76 -4.23 -2.27 -5.38
CA GLY A 76 -3.39 -2.50 -6.56
C GLY A 76 -3.41 -1.35 -7.57
N GLY A 77 -2.43 -1.35 -8.48
CA GLY A 77 -2.16 -0.21 -9.36
C GLY A 77 -3.29 0.09 -10.36
N GLY A 78 -3.85 -0.93 -11.01
CA GLY A 78 -4.96 -0.73 -11.95
C GLY A 78 -6.21 -0.14 -11.27
N THR A 79 -6.57 -0.66 -10.10
CA THR A 79 -7.67 -0.13 -9.29
C THR A 79 -7.39 1.30 -8.84
N SER A 80 -6.16 1.62 -8.44
CA SER A 80 -5.80 2.99 -8.08
C SER A 80 -5.91 3.96 -9.26
N LEU A 81 -5.41 3.59 -10.45
CA LEU A 81 -5.53 4.40 -11.66
C LEU A 81 -6.98 4.74 -12.01
N GLN A 82 -7.91 3.83 -11.75
CA GLN A 82 -9.34 4.06 -11.98
C GLN A 82 -9.98 4.91 -10.88
N PHE A 83 -9.83 4.53 -9.60
CA PHE A 83 -10.67 5.08 -8.53
C PHE A 83 -10.01 6.21 -7.72
N ALA A 84 -8.68 6.33 -7.70
CA ALA A 84 -8.03 7.44 -7.00
C ALA A 84 -8.39 8.81 -7.60
N PRO A 85 -8.44 8.99 -8.94
CA PRO A 85 -8.90 10.24 -9.53
C PRO A 85 -10.37 10.54 -9.22
N ILE A 86 -11.22 9.51 -9.17
CA ILE A 86 -12.65 9.66 -8.82
C ILE A 86 -12.77 10.19 -7.39
N ALA A 87 -12.07 9.60 -6.43
CA ALA A 87 -12.04 10.09 -5.05
C ALA A 87 -11.48 11.53 -4.97
N ALA A 88 -10.35 11.79 -5.62
CA ALA A 88 -9.72 13.11 -5.63
C ALA A 88 -10.62 14.20 -6.21
N SER A 89 -11.39 13.90 -7.26
CA SER A 89 -12.35 14.85 -7.86
C SER A 89 -13.49 15.26 -6.93
N LYS A 90 -13.73 14.49 -5.86
CA LYS A 90 -14.72 14.78 -4.80
C LYS A 90 -14.10 15.54 -3.61
N GLY A 91 -12.83 15.96 -3.72
CA GLY A 91 -12.10 16.63 -2.65
C GLY A 91 -11.51 15.69 -1.60
N ILE A 92 -11.56 14.36 -1.82
CA ILE A 92 -10.98 13.37 -0.91
C ILE A 92 -9.48 13.31 -1.15
N ILE A 93 -8.68 13.40 -0.08
CA ILE A 93 -7.22 13.20 -0.19
C ILE A 93 -6.92 11.71 -0.24
N VAL A 94 -6.37 11.24 -1.35
CA VAL A 94 -5.97 9.85 -1.56
C VAL A 94 -4.51 9.65 -1.13
N ILE A 95 -4.28 8.66 -0.28
CA ILE A 95 -2.95 8.15 0.04
C ILE A 95 -2.83 6.75 -0.59
N ASP A 96 -2.04 6.65 -1.65
CA ASP A 96 -1.93 5.44 -2.48
C ASP A 96 -0.66 4.64 -2.19
N ASN A 97 -0.86 3.36 -1.84
CA ASN A 97 0.22 2.40 -1.58
C ASN A 97 0.67 1.62 -2.82
N SER A 98 0.00 1.79 -3.95
CA SER A 98 0.38 1.11 -5.18
C SER A 98 1.57 1.78 -5.85
N SER A 99 2.10 1.15 -6.91
CA SER A 99 3.13 1.76 -7.75
C SER A 99 2.58 2.72 -8.81
N ALA A 100 1.25 2.88 -8.92
CA ALA A 100 0.59 3.59 -10.02
C ALA A 100 1.06 5.04 -10.19
N TRP A 101 1.29 5.73 -9.07
CA TRP A 101 1.52 7.18 -9.08
C TRP A 101 2.95 7.59 -8.72
N ARG A 102 3.81 6.65 -8.33
CA ARG A 102 5.13 6.96 -7.74
C ARG A 102 6.06 7.74 -8.66
N MET A 103 5.92 7.55 -9.97
CA MET A 103 6.73 8.23 -10.99
C MET A 103 6.00 9.41 -11.63
N ASN A 104 4.78 9.72 -11.19
CA ASN A 104 4.02 10.85 -11.72
C ASN A 104 4.57 12.16 -11.12
N PRO A 105 5.02 13.13 -11.94
CA PRO A 105 5.63 14.36 -11.44
C PRO A 105 4.67 15.27 -10.66
N ASP A 106 3.35 15.10 -10.85
CA ASP A 106 2.31 15.85 -10.15
C ASP A 106 1.85 15.21 -8.84
N VAL A 107 2.31 13.99 -8.54
CA VAL A 107 1.95 13.26 -7.32
C VAL A 107 3.17 13.18 -6.40
N PRO A 108 3.13 13.78 -5.20
CA PRO A 108 4.26 13.70 -4.28
C PRO A 108 4.44 12.25 -3.80
N LEU A 109 5.70 11.81 -3.80
CA LEU A 109 6.15 10.56 -3.20
C LEU A 109 6.69 10.87 -1.79
N VAL A 110 5.96 10.45 -0.75
CA VAL A 110 6.19 10.95 0.62
C VAL A 110 6.59 9.82 1.57
N VAL A 111 7.64 10.08 2.35
CA VAL A 111 7.99 9.38 3.59
C VAL A 111 8.06 10.45 4.67
N PRO A 112 7.16 10.45 5.68
CA PRO A 112 7.06 11.53 6.66
C PRO A 112 8.38 11.89 7.35
N GLU A 113 9.21 10.88 7.66
CA GLU A 113 10.50 11.06 8.33
C GLU A 113 11.60 11.63 7.41
N VAL A 114 11.35 11.74 6.11
CA VAL A 114 12.34 12.11 5.09
C VAL A 114 11.99 13.41 4.39
N ASN A 115 10.74 13.59 3.97
CA ASN A 115 10.29 14.69 3.12
C ASN A 115 8.82 15.07 3.35
N ALA A 116 8.39 15.17 4.62
CA ALA A 116 7.00 15.47 4.99
C ALA A 116 6.42 16.71 4.29
N GLU A 117 7.22 17.74 4.06
CA GLU A 117 6.81 18.99 3.43
C GLU A 117 6.30 18.81 1.99
N HIS A 118 6.70 17.73 1.31
CA HIS A 118 6.20 17.40 -0.02
C HIS A 118 4.71 17.10 -0.05
N ILE A 119 4.10 16.75 1.08
CA ILE A 119 2.66 16.52 1.16
C ILE A 119 1.86 17.74 0.68
N LEU A 120 2.35 18.96 0.93
CA LEU A 120 1.65 20.21 0.57
C LEU A 120 1.56 20.44 -0.95
N LYS A 121 2.32 19.69 -1.74
CA LYS A 121 2.32 19.78 -3.21
C LYS A 121 1.24 18.90 -3.86
N HIS A 122 0.47 18.14 -3.07
CA HIS A 122 -0.50 17.20 -3.61
C HIS A 122 -1.61 17.91 -4.40
N LYS A 123 -2.11 17.25 -5.44
CA LYS A 123 -3.31 17.65 -6.19
C LYS A 123 -4.48 16.70 -5.92
N GLY A 124 -4.60 16.24 -4.66
CA GLY A 124 -5.62 15.29 -4.21
C GLY A 124 -5.13 13.84 -4.10
N ILE A 125 -3.97 13.52 -4.67
CA ILE A 125 -3.33 12.20 -4.55
C ILE A 125 -1.92 12.38 -3.99
N ILE A 126 -1.55 11.52 -3.05
CA ILE A 126 -0.21 11.35 -2.48
C ILE A 126 0.15 9.87 -2.66
N SER A 127 1.39 9.59 -3.04
CA SER A 127 1.87 8.20 -3.14
C SER A 127 2.88 7.91 -2.03
N ASN A 128 2.88 6.67 -1.53
CA ASN A 128 4.00 6.17 -0.73
C ASN A 128 4.96 5.31 -1.57
N PRO A 129 6.27 5.31 -1.25
CA PRO A 129 7.25 4.51 -1.99
C PRO A 129 7.07 3.00 -1.85
N ASN A 130 7.92 2.26 -2.58
CA ASN A 130 8.04 0.81 -2.42
C ASN A 130 8.45 0.47 -0.97
N CYS A 131 8.01 -0.69 -0.47
CA CYS A 131 8.29 -1.15 0.88
C CYS A 131 9.79 -1.20 1.20
N SER A 132 10.61 -1.71 0.27
CA SER A 132 12.08 -1.75 0.41
C SER A 132 12.68 -0.35 0.45
N THR A 133 12.20 0.56 -0.41
CA THR A 133 12.63 1.96 -0.45
C THR A 133 12.29 2.67 0.86
N ILE A 134 11.04 2.62 1.35
CA ILE A 134 10.62 3.28 2.60
C ILE A 134 11.49 2.83 3.77
N GLN A 135 11.69 1.52 3.92
CA GLN A 135 12.49 0.95 5.01
C GLN A 135 13.95 1.42 4.95
N ALA A 136 14.53 1.49 3.75
CA ALA A 136 15.90 1.94 3.57
C ALA A 136 16.04 3.45 3.85
N VAL A 137 15.20 4.29 3.23
CA VAL A 137 15.40 5.75 3.28
C VAL A 137 15.23 6.35 4.67
N VAL A 138 14.36 5.76 5.52
CA VAL A 138 14.22 6.22 6.92
C VAL A 138 15.52 6.02 7.68
N ALA A 139 16.20 4.89 7.51
CA ALA A 139 17.50 4.62 8.14
C ALA A 139 18.63 5.44 7.50
N LEU A 140 18.57 5.67 6.19
CA LEU A 140 19.61 6.38 5.44
C LEU A 140 19.54 7.89 5.59
N LYS A 141 18.36 8.48 5.80
CA LYS A 141 18.16 9.93 5.89
C LYS A 141 19.09 10.62 6.90
N PRO A 142 19.19 10.19 8.17
CA PRO A 142 20.10 10.85 9.12
C PRO A 142 21.57 10.74 8.70
N LEU A 143 21.97 9.63 8.06
CA LEU A 143 23.34 9.46 7.53
C LEU A 143 23.58 10.36 6.31
N HIS A 144 22.59 10.49 5.43
CA HIS A 144 22.67 11.37 4.27
C HIS A 144 22.76 12.83 4.68
N ASP A 145 21.98 13.27 5.67
CA ASP A 145 22.01 14.65 6.15
C ASP A 145 23.39 15.03 6.71
N GLN A 146 24.03 14.13 7.45
CA GLN A 146 25.33 14.37 8.07
C GLN A 146 26.51 14.19 7.10
N TYR A 147 26.47 13.16 6.25
CA TYR A 147 27.65 12.73 5.49
C TYR A 147 27.48 12.79 3.97
N GLN A 148 26.29 13.15 3.47
CA GLN A 148 26.01 13.32 2.04
C GLN A 148 26.37 12.08 1.21
N ILE A 149 25.68 10.96 1.49
CA ILE A 149 25.86 9.66 0.83
C ILE A 149 25.93 9.83 -0.71
N LYS A 150 26.98 9.25 -1.32
CA LYS A 150 27.21 9.33 -2.78
C LYS A 150 26.77 8.09 -3.55
N ARG A 151 26.77 6.93 -2.91
CA ARG A 151 26.38 5.65 -3.52
C ARG A 151 25.85 4.72 -2.45
N ILE A 152 24.82 3.97 -2.81
CA ILE A 152 24.26 2.89 -2.00
C ILE A 152 24.26 1.63 -2.84
N VAL A 153 24.64 0.53 -2.23
CA VAL A 153 24.44 -0.83 -2.75
C VAL A 153 23.82 -1.61 -1.60
N PHE A 154 22.64 -2.18 -1.79
CA PHE A 154 22.01 -3.01 -0.77
C PHE A 154 21.40 -4.27 -1.39
N SER A 155 21.52 -5.37 -0.67
CA SER A 155 20.95 -6.67 -1.03
C SER A 155 19.72 -6.91 -0.17
N THR A 156 18.56 -7.11 -0.80
CA THR A 156 17.30 -7.28 -0.07
C THR A 156 17.02 -8.74 0.23
N TYR A 157 16.53 -9.01 1.44
CA TYR A 157 15.99 -10.32 1.85
C TYR A 157 14.49 -10.15 2.09
N GLN A 158 13.73 -10.03 1.01
CA GLN A 158 12.30 -9.69 1.09
C GLN A 158 11.46 -10.90 1.49
N ALA A 159 10.49 -10.68 2.37
CA ALA A 159 9.54 -11.71 2.79
C ALA A 159 8.43 -11.94 1.76
N VAL A 160 7.87 -13.16 1.75
CA VAL A 160 6.76 -13.56 0.86
C VAL A 160 5.48 -12.73 1.04
N SER A 161 5.34 -12.00 2.16
CA SER A 161 4.22 -11.10 2.40
C SER A 161 4.12 -9.98 1.36
N GLY A 162 5.24 -9.59 0.73
CA GLY A 162 5.25 -8.63 -0.38
C GLY A 162 4.51 -9.13 -1.63
N ALA A 163 4.44 -10.46 -1.82
CA ALA A 163 3.66 -11.09 -2.88
C ALA A 163 2.18 -11.33 -2.50
N GLY A 164 1.75 -10.82 -1.33
CA GLY A 164 0.39 -10.94 -0.82
C GLY A 164 0.04 -12.36 -0.37
N ALA A 165 -1.27 -12.63 -0.27
CA ALA A 165 -1.77 -13.88 0.31
C ALA A 165 -1.32 -15.11 -0.46
N ALA A 166 -1.20 -15.00 -1.79
CA ALA A 166 -0.72 -16.08 -2.63
C ALA A 166 0.75 -16.45 -2.34
N GLY A 167 1.62 -15.45 -2.09
CA GLY A 167 3.00 -15.71 -1.71
C GLY A 167 3.13 -16.35 -0.33
N TYR A 168 2.32 -15.90 0.64
CA TYR A 168 2.23 -16.54 1.95
C TYR A 168 1.76 -18.01 1.83
N ASN A 169 0.72 -18.25 1.05
CA ASN A 169 0.18 -19.59 0.83
C ASN A 169 1.22 -20.51 0.17
N ASP A 170 2.04 -20.02 -0.76
CA ASP A 170 3.12 -20.80 -1.36
C ASP A 170 4.19 -21.23 -0.35
N LEU A 171 4.50 -20.38 0.64
CA LEU A 171 5.39 -20.77 1.73
C LEU A 171 4.78 -21.91 2.56
N GLU A 172 3.51 -21.77 2.97
CA GLU A 172 2.76 -22.79 3.73
C GLU A 172 2.63 -24.12 2.97
N ARG A 173 2.45 -24.04 1.64
CA ARG A 173 2.42 -25.20 0.75
C ARG A 173 3.77 -25.88 0.67
N GLY A 174 4.85 -25.10 0.53
CA GLY A 174 6.21 -25.60 0.49
C GLY A 174 6.61 -26.35 1.77
N VAL A 175 6.19 -25.87 2.95
CA VAL A 175 6.38 -26.56 4.24
C VAL A 175 5.76 -27.97 4.20
N LYS A 176 4.65 -28.16 3.48
CA LYS A 176 3.94 -29.42 3.33
C LYS A 176 4.42 -30.26 2.14
N GLY A 177 5.49 -29.84 1.46
CA GLY A 177 6.01 -30.50 0.25
C GLY A 177 5.13 -30.34 -0.98
N LEU A 178 4.21 -29.36 -1.00
CA LEU A 178 3.33 -29.08 -2.13
C LEU A 178 3.98 -28.08 -3.11
N PRO A 179 3.70 -28.18 -4.42
CA PRO A 179 4.25 -27.25 -5.41
C PRO A 179 3.68 -25.83 -5.25
N PRO A 180 4.45 -24.79 -5.61
CA PRO A 180 3.98 -23.41 -5.58
C PRO A 180 2.89 -23.16 -6.64
N GLU A 181 1.99 -22.22 -6.37
CA GLU A 181 0.97 -21.73 -7.31
C GLU A 181 1.26 -20.30 -7.77
N LYS A 182 1.98 -19.51 -6.97
CA LYS A 182 2.28 -18.10 -7.24
C LYS A 182 3.71 -17.89 -7.75
N PHE A 183 4.68 -18.48 -7.07
CA PHE A 183 6.09 -18.39 -7.45
C PHE A 183 6.45 -19.44 -8.49
N THR A 184 7.40 -19.13 -9.36
CA THR A 184 7.90 -20.07 -10.37
C THR A 184 8.63 -21.27 -9.75
N TYR A 185 9.25 -21.06 -8.59
CA TYR A 185 10.02 -22.07 -7.86
C TYR A 185 9.59 -22.11 -6.38
N PRO A 186 9.76 -23.25 -5.68
CA PRO A 186 9.46 -23.34 -4.26
C PRO A 186 10.25 -22.33 -3.44
N ILE A 187 9.58 -21.64 -2.52
CA ILE A 187 10.19 -20.64 -1.65
C ILE A 187 10.60 -21.20 -0.29
N PHE A 188 9.97 -22.28 0.19
CA PHE A 188 10.33 -22.90 1.47
C PHE A 188 11.73 -23.52 1.39
N GLY A 189 12.61 -23.12 2.32
CA GLY A 189 14.01 -23.56 2.33
C GLY A 189 14.84 -23.02 1.16
N ASN A 190 14.39 -21.96 0.48
CA ASN A 190 15.01 -21.43 -0.73
C ASN A 190 15.05 -19.88 -0.73
N VAL A 191 15.82 -19.30 -1.65
CA VAL A 191 15.84 -17.87 -1.94
C VAL A 191 15.67 -17.68 -3.44
N LEU A 192 14.75 -16.81 -3.86
CA LEU A 192 14.49 -16.51 -5.26
C LEU A 192 15.10 -15.15 -5.63
N PRO A 193 16.12 -15.08 -6.49
CA PRO A 193 16.76 -13.82 -6.90
C PRO A 193 15.99 -13.15 -8.05
N HIS A 194 14.66 -13.07 -7.93
CA HIS A 194 13.78 -12.49 -8.95
C HIS A 194 12.48 -12.01 -8.31
N ILE A 195 12.25 -10.70 -8.33
CA ILE A 195 11.02 -10.07 -7.84
C ILE A 195 10.51 -9.11 -8.91
N ASP A 196 9.20 -9.17 -9.21
CA ASP A 196 8.57 -8.43 -10.31
C ASP A 196 9.11 -8.92 -11.68
N ILE A 197 8.97 -8.13 -12.76
CA ILE A 197 9.42 -8.48 -14.11
C ILE A 197 10.87 -8.06 -14.37
N PHE A 198 11.58 -8.77 -15.25
CA PHE A 198 12.83 -8.27 -15.84
C PHE A 198 12.57 -7.11 -16.81
N LEU A 199 13.55 -6.21 -16.88
CA LEU A 199 13.61 -5.09 -17.81
C LEU A 199 14.78 -5.30 -18.79
N GLU A 200 14.78 -4.55 -19.89
CA GLU A 200 15.79 -4.67 -20.96
C GLU A 200 17.23 -4.40 -20.48
N ASN A 201 17.39 -3.62 -19.41
CA ASN A 201 18.69 -3.30 -18.82
C ASN A 201 19.26 -4.42 -17.91
N GLY A 202 18.59 -5.57 -17.82
CA GLY A 202 19.01 -6.71 -17.00
C GLY A 202 18.62 -6.61 -15.51
N TYR A 203 18.06 -5.48 -15.07
CA TYR A 203 17.48 -5.34 -13.74
C TYR A 203 16.03 -5.80 -13.73
N THR A 204 15.56 -6.19 -12.56
CA THR A 204 14.15 -6.37 -12.27
C THR A 204 13.48 -5.03 -12.01
N LYS A 205 12.17 -4.97 -12.22
CA LYS A 205 11.37 -3.80 -11.88
C LYS A 205 11.37 -3.51 -10.38
N GLU A 206 11.60 -4.49 -9.52
CA GLU A 206 11.77 -4.25 -8.08
C GLU A 206 13.07 -3.51 -7.76
N GLU A 207 14.17 -3.84 -8.44
CA GLU A 207 15.46 -3.16 -8.25
C GLU A 207 15.48 -1.71 -8.77
N MET A 208 14.58 -1.38 -9.71
CA MET A 208 14.45 -0.02 -10.25
C MET A 208 13.54 0.91 -9.44
N LYS A 209 12.81 0.41 -8.42
CA LYS A 209 11.87 1.18 -7.59
C LYS A 209 12.55 1.86 -6.40
#